data_AF-A0AA42S417-F1
#
_entry.id   AF-A0AA42S417-F1
#
_cell.length_a   1.000
_cell.length_b   1.000
_cell.length_c   1.000
_cell.angle_alpha   90.00
_cell.angle_beta   90.00
_cell.angle_gamma   90.00
#
_symmetry.space_group_name_H-M   'P 1'
#
loop_
_entity.id
_entity.type
_entity.pdbx_description
1 polymer ?
#
loop_
_entity_poly.entity_id
_entity_poly.type
_entity_poly.pdbx_seq_one_letter_code
_entity_poly.pdbx_strand_id
1 'polypeptide(L)'
;MKQLKLKSDLTVGDIIGHGIIWILLSIVTLGLALFVFPYYMQRFIISRTSVLDDSGRRVGRLECTIDLASIIGNIVIWAIISIVTLGIGYLIFLYKINAHCMNHTKVVDVTI
;
A
#
# COMPACT_ATOMS: atom_id res chain seq x y z
N MET A 1 1.64 -3.69 -30.11
CA MET A 1 1.31 -4.02 -28.71
C MET A 1 0.56 -2.85 -28.14
N LYS A 2 -0.62 -3.05 -27.55
CA LYS A 2 -1.30 -1.98 -26.80
C LYS A 2 -0.42 -1.57 -25.62
N GLN A 3 -0.17 -0.28 -25.44
CA GLN A 3 0.56 0.20 -24.25
C GLN A 3 -0.45 0.54 -23.16
N LEU A 4 -0.30 -0.12 -22.00
CA LEU A 4 -1.12 0.17 -20.83
C LEU A 4 -0.37 1.14 -19.92
N LYS A 5 -1.03 2.22 -19.54
CA LYS A 5 -0.46 3.23 -18.63
C LYS A 5 -1.13 3.17 -17.27
N LEU A 6 -0.32 3.14 -16.21
CA LEU A 6 -0.81 3.30 -14.84
C LEU A 6 -0.95 4.79 -14.53
N LYS A 7 -2.13 5.20 -14.06
CA LYS A 7 -2.41 6.56 -13.58
C LYS A 7 -2.96 6.51 -12.17
N SER A 8 -2.29 7.20 -11.26
CA SER A 8 -2.81 7.41 -9.91
C SER A 8 -3.86 8.52 -9.92
N ASP A 9 -5.04 8.21 -9.38
CA ASP A 9 -6.12 9.16 -9.13
C ASP A 9 -6.08 9.72 -7.69
N LEU A 10 -4.94 9.58 -6.99
CA LEU A 10 -4.78 10.15 -5.65
C LEU A 10 -4.86 11.67 -5.69
N THR A 11 -5.74 12.22 -4.86
CA THR A 11 -5.79 13.66 -4.60
C THR A 11 -5.02 13.99 -3.33
N VAL A 12 -4.45 15.19 -3.23
CA VAL A 12 -3.75 15.66 -2.01
C VAL A 12 -4.65 15.59 -0.78
N GLY A 13 -5.95 15.86 -0.92
CA GLY A 13 -6.94 15.73 0.16
C GLY A 13 -7.06 14.29 0.69
N ASP A 14 -6.98 13.29 -0.18
CA ASP A 14 -7.01 11.87 0.21
C ASP A 14 -5.78 11.51 1.06
N ILE A 15 -4.61 12.04 0.67
CA ILE A 15 -3.34 11.83 1.39
C ILE A 15 -3.44 12.43 2.79
N ILE A 16 -3.94 13.66 2.89
CA ILE A 16 -4.10 14.37 4.18
C ILE A 16 -5.09 13.62 5.08
N GLY A 17 -6.25 13.24 4.54
CA GLY A 17 -7.26 12.48 5.29
C GLY A 17 -6.72 11.15 5.82
N HIS A 18 -6.01 10.41 4.97
CA HIS A 18 -5.35 9.17 5.38
C HIS A 18 -4.28 9.44 6.46
N GLY A 19 -3.45 10.45 6.28
CA GLY A 19 -2.41 10.84 7.24
C GLY A 19 -2.95 11.17 8.62
N ILE A 20 -4.03 11.95 8.71
CA ILE A 20 -4.66 12.32 10.00
C ILE A 20 -5.15 11.08 10.76
N ILE A 21 -5.80 10.14 10.07
CA ILE A 21 -6.30 8.89 10.68
C ILE A 21 -5.13 8.08 11.25
N TRP A 22 -4.04 7.96 10.49
CA TRP A 22 -2.86 7.22 10.94
C TRP A 22 -2.09 7.90 12.07
N ILE A 23 -2.04 9.23 12.09
CA ILE A 23 -1.47 9.99 13.22
C ILE A 23 -2.29 9.70 14.48
N LEU A 24 -3.62 9.78 14.42
CA LEU A 24 -4.48 9.48 15.56
C LEU A 24 -4.29 8.03 16.04
N LEU A 25 -4.26 7.07 15.11
CA LEU A 25 -3.98 5.66 15.42
C LEU A 25 -2.60 5.48 16.05
N SER A 26 -1.58 6.19 15.59
CA SER A 26 -0.23 6.11 16.16
C SER A 26 -0.21 6.57 17.62
N ILE A 27 -0.97 7.60 17.97
CA ILE A 27 -1.07 8.09 19.35
C ILE A 27 -1.77 7.04 20.23
N VAL A 28 -2.93 6.54 19.78
CA VAL A 28 -3.73 5.57 20.55
C VAL A 28 -3.00 4.23 20.72
N THR A 29 -2.18 3.84 19.74
CA THR A 29 -1.44 2.56 19.74
C THR A 29 0.01 2.69 20.21
N LEU A 30 0.43 3.86 20.73
CA LEU A 30 1.81 4.14 21.16
C LEU A 30 2.87 3.83 20.07
N GLY A 31 2.55 4.18 18.82
CA GLY A 31 3.45 4.03 17.68
C GLY A 31 3.37 2.66 16.98
N LEU A 32 2.64 1.67 17.51
CA LEU A 32 2.48 0.38 16.84
C LEU A 32 1.83 0.51 15.45
N ALA A 33 0.89 1.44 15.28
CA ALA A 33 0.28 1.73 13.99
C ALA A 33 1.32 2.15 12.93
N LEU A 34 2.45 2.77 13.32
CA LEU A 34 3.47 3.19 12.35
C LEU A 34 4.15 2.01 11.65
N PHE A 35 4.18 0.82 12.27
CA PHE A 35 4.69 -0.39 11.61
C PHE A 35 3.71 -0.98 10.59
N VAL A 36 2.43 -0.71 10.78
CA VAL A 36 1.35 -1.21 9.91
C VAL A 36 1.08 -0.22 8.77
N PHE A 37 1.35 1.08 9.00
CA PHE A 37 1.12 2.17 8.06
C PHE A 37 1.68 1.92 6.65
N PRO A 38 2.93 1.45 6.43
CA PRO A 38 3.47 1.29 5.08
C PRO A 38 2.67 0.31 4.22
N TYR A 39 2.09 -0.74 4.81
CA TYR A 39 1.22 -1.67 4.09
C TYR A 39 -0.07 -1.00 3.62
N TYR A 40 -0.71 -0.24 4.52
CA TYR A 40 -1.95 0.44 4.17
C TYR A 40 -1.72 1.60 3.22
N MET A 41 -0.62 2.33 3.37
CA MET A 41 -0.21 3.37 2.43
C MET A 41 -0.03 2.76 1.04
N GLN A 42 0.69 1.65 0.91
CA GLN A 42 0.91 1.01 -0.38
C GLN A 42 -0.39 0.45 -0.96
N ARG A 43 -1.21 -0.22 -0.15
CA ARG A 43 -2.55 -0.68 -0.56
C ARG A 43 -3.44 0.48 -1.01
N PHE A 44 -3.38 1.62 -0.32
CA PHE A 44 -4.15 2.81 -0.66
C PHE A 44 -3.73 3.39 -2.01
N ILE A 45 -2.43 3.51 -2.26
CA ILE A 45 -1.86 4.00 -3.52
C ILE A 45 -2.24 3.08 -4.67
N ILE A 46 -2.00 1.77 -4.52
CA ILE A 46 -2.33 0.77 -5.54
C ILE A 46 -3.82 0.78 -5.83
N SER A 47 -4.65 0.75 -4.79
CA SER A 47 -6.11 0.75 -4.95
C SER A 47 -6.60 2.03 -5.63
N ARG A 48 -5.88 3.15 -5.62
CA ARG A 48 -6.28 4.39 -6.31
C ARG A 48 -5.59 4.56 -7.67
N THR A 49 -4.95 3.50 -8.17
CA THR A 49 -4.29 3.50 -9.47
C THR A 49 -5.15 2.81 -10.52
N SER A 50 -5.47 3.54 -11.59
CA SER A 50 -6.23 3.07 -12.74
C SER A 50 -5.30 2.69 -13.89
N VAL A 51 -5.71 1.71 -14.69
CA VAL A 51 -5.05 1.30 -15.93
C VAL A 51 -5.73 1.99 -17.11
N LEU A 52 -4.96 2.66 -17.95
CA LEU A 52 -5.41 3.38 -19.14
C LEU A 52 -4.92 2.67 -20.41
N ASP A 53 -5.76 2.61 -21.43
CA ASP A 53 -5.38 2.19 -22.80
C ASP A 53 -4.69 3.34 -23.56
N ASP A 54 -4.18 3.05 -24.75
CA ASP A 54 -3.53 4.00 -25.65
C ASP A 54 -4.41 5.22 -25.98
N SER A 55 -5.73 5.06 -25.94
CA SER A 55 -6.71 6.14 -26.16
C SER A 55 -7.02 6.97 -24.90
N GLY A 56 -6.34 6.72 -23.78
CA GLY A 56 -6.58 7.40 -22.50
C GLY A 56 -7.87 6.97 -21.78
N ARG A 57 -8.51 5.89 -22.24
CA ARG A 57 -9.71 5.32 -21.59
C ARG A 57 -9.28 4.42 -20.43
N ARG A 58 -10.00 4.50 -19.30
CA ARG A 58 -9.81 3.56 -18.17
C ARG A 58 -10.28 2.18 -18.60
N VAL A 59 -9.38 1.20 -18.57
CA VAL A 59 -9.64 -0.21 -18.93
C VAL A 59 -9.54 -1.14 -17.74
N GLY A 60 -9.12 -0.63 -16.58
CA GLY A 60 -9.02 -1.42 -15.37
C GLY A 60 -8.60 -0.57 -14.19
N ARG A 61 -8.62 -1.18 -13.02
CA ARG A 61 -8.12 -0.61 -11.76
C ARG A 61 -7.23 -1.63 -11.09
N LEU A 62 -6.17 -1.18 -10.44
CA LEU A 62 -5.38 -2.06 -9.60
C LEU A 62 -6.10 -2.27 -8.27
N GLU A 63 -6.31 -3.52 -7.90
CA GLU A 63 -6.87 -3.90 -6.61
C GLU A 63 -5.87 -4.77 -5.85
N CYS A 64 -5.47 -4.28 -4.68
CA CYS A 64 -4.63 -5.03 -3.76
C CYS A 64 -5.54 -5.79 -2.78
N THR A 65 -5.69 -7.09 -3.04
CA THR A 65 -6.54 -8.03 -2.28
C THR A 65 -5.90 -8.48 -0.95
N ILE A 66 -4.93 -7.73 -0.43
CA ILE A 66 -4.29 -8.06 0.83
C ILE A 66 -5.21 -7.68 1.99
N ASP A 67 -5.57 -8.70 2.78
CA ASP A 67 -6.16 -8.55 4.10
C ASP A 67 -5.06 -8.44 5.16
N LEU A 68 -5.29 -7.61 6.17
CA LEU A 68 -4.37 -7.38 7.28
C LEU A 68 -4.01 -8.67 8.01
N ALA A 69 -4.97 -9.59 8.11
CA ALA A 69 -4.77 -10.90 8.74
C ALA A 69 -3.71 -11.75 8.02
N SER A 70 -3.56 -11.59 6.70
CA SER A 70 -2.56 -12.33 5.91
C SER A 70 -1.14 -11.77 6.09
N ILE A 71 -1.04 -10.45 6.30
CA ILE A 71 0.26 -9.75 6.43
C ILE A 71 0.73 -9.57 7.87
N ILE A 72 -0.13 -9.80 8.88
CA ILE A 72 0.21 -9.58 10.29
C ILE A 72 1.43 -10.39 10.73
N GLY A 73 1.57 -11.64 10.25
CA GLY A 73 2.74 -12.46 10.54
C GLY A 73 4.04 -11.86 10.00
N ASN A 74 4.00 -11.32 8.79
CA ASN A 74 5.17 -10.66 8.19
C ASN A 74 5.48 -9.33 8.89
N ILE A 75 4.46 -8.55 9.27
CA ILE A 75 4.64 -7.31 10.04
C ILE A 75 5.33 -7.59 11.38
N VAL A 76 4.87 -8.59 12.13
CA VAL A 76 5.43 -8.93 13.44
C VAL A 76 6.91 -9.35 13.32
N ILE A 77 7.24 -10.21 12.35
CA ILE A 77 8.61 -10.65 12.12
C ILE A 77 9.53 -9.46 11.82
N TRP A 78 9.13 -8.59 10.89
CA TRP A 78 9.94 -7.43 10.51
C TRP A 78 9.98 -6.34 11.58
N ALA A 79 8.94 -6.20 12.39
CA ALA A 79 8.95 -5.32 13.55
C ALA A 79 10.00 -5.78 14.57
N ILE A 80 10.06 -7.09 14.89
CA ILE A 80 11.08 -7.66 15.77
C ILE A 80 12.48 -7.45 15.19
N ILE A 81 12.68 -7.74 13.90
CA ILE A 81 13.97 -7.51 13.23
C ILE A 81 14.35 -6.03 13.30
N SER A 82 13.41 -5.12 13.06
CA SER A 82 13.65 -3.67 13.13
C SER A 82 14.06 -3.25 14.54
N ILE A 83 13.46 -3.80 15.60
CA ILE A 83 13.85 -3.51 16.99
C ILE A 83 15.27 -4.03 17.26
N VAL A 84 15.57 -5.29 16.91
CA VAL A 84 16.87 -5.93 17.14
C VAL A 84 18.00 -5.23 16.37
N THR A 85 17.70 -4.73 15.17
CA THR A 85 18.66 -4.05 14.29
C THR A 85 18.67 -2.53 14.46
N LEU A 86 18.04 -1.99 15.52
CA LEU A 86 17.93 -0.54 15.79
C LEU A 86 17.39 0.27 14.59
N GLY A 87 16.43 -0.29 13.85
CA GLY A 87 15.75 0.34 12.72
C GLY A 87 16.35 0.04 11.35
N ILE A 88 17.51 -0.62 11.25
CA ILE A 88 18.12 -0.94 9.94
C ILE A 88 17.25 -1.93 9.16
N GLY A 89 16.69 -2.93 9.84
CA GLY A 89 15.77 -3.91 9.26
C GLY A 89 14.51 -3.27 8.67
N TYR A 90 14.11 -2.08 9.16
CA TYR A 90 12.95 -1.35 8.66
C TYR A 90 13.14 -0.89 7.22
N LEU A 91 14.38 -0.54 6.81
CA LEU A 91 14.66 -0.15 5.43
C LEU A 91 14.39 -1.31 4.46
N ILE A 92 14.84 -2.51 4.81
CA ILE A 92 14.62 -3.72 4.00
C ILE A 92 13.14 -4.10 4.01
N PHE A 93 12.49 -3.96 5.17
CA PHE A 93 11.06 -4.20 5.33
C PHE A 93 10.24 -3.38 4.33
N LEU A 94 10.50 -2.08 4.18
CA LEU A 94 9.77 -1.22 3.23
C LEU A 94 9.80 -1.77 1.79
N TYR A 95 10.94 -2.23 1.30
CA TYR A 95 11.03 -2.84 -0.04
C TYR A 95 10.24 -4.13 -0.14
N LYS A 96 10.32 -4.99 0.90
CA LYS A 96 9.57 -6.24 0.95
C LYS A 96 8.06 -6.02 0.98
N ILE A 97 7.58 -4.99 1.68
CA ILE A 97 6.16 -4.60 1.70
C ILE A 97 5.70 -4.26 0.29
N ASN A 98 6.44 -3.40 -0.41
CA ASN A 98 6.11 -2.97 -1.75
C ASN A 98 6.01 -4.18 -2.71
N ALA A 99 7.03 -5.04 -2.71
CA ALA A 99 7.03 -6.25 -3.53
C ALA A 99 5.88 -7.20 -3.18
N HIS A 100 5.60 -7.39 -1.89
CA HIS A 100 4.51 -8.23 -1.44
C HIS A 100 3.14 -7.67 -1.86
N CYS A 101 2.90 -6.36 -1.68
CA CYS A 101 1.70 -5.70 -2.16
C CYS A 101 1.52 -5.85 -3.67
N MET A 102 2.59 -5.68 -4.46
CA MET A 102 2.53 -5.85 -5.91
C MET A 102 2.22 -7.29 -6.33
N ASN A 103 2.79 -8.29 -5.66
CA ASN A 103 2.53 -9.70 -5.95
C ASN A 103 1.07 -10.12 -5.70
N HIS A 104 0.38 -9.41 -4.80
CA HIS A 104 -1.04 -9.64 -4.49
C HIS A 104 -1.98 -8.60 -5.13
N THR A 105 -1.44 -7.77 -6.02
CA THR A 105 -2.23 -6.82 -6.80
C THR A 105 -2.72 -7.49 -8.07
N LYS A 106 -4.02 -7.33 -8.35
CA LYS A 106 -4.63 -7.78 -9.59
C LYS A 106 -5.19 -6.58 -10.33
N VAL A 107 -5.20 -6.64 -11.65
CA VAL A 107 -5.97 -5.68 -12.46
C VAL A 107 -7.39 -6.20 -12.53
N VAL A 108 -8.33 -5.44 -11.98
CA VAL A 108 -9.76 -5.69 -12.12
C VAL A 108 -10.32 -4.83 -13.24
N ASP A 109 -11.12 -5.42 -14.12
CA ASP A 109 -11.77 -4.67 -15.20
C ASP A 109 -12.78 -3.70 -14.58
N VAL A 110 -12.83 -2.47 -15.09
CA VAL A 110 -13.87 -1.51 -14.71
C VAL A 110 -15.04 -1.80 -15.64
N THR A 111 -15.77 -2.87 -15.33
CA THR A 111 -17.04 -3.15 -16.01
C THR A 111 -17.95 -1.95 -15.77
N ILE A 112 -18.20 -1.17 -16.83
CA ILE A 112 -19.22 -0.12 -16.89
C ILE A 112 -20.60 -0.77 -16.77
#